data_AF-A0A1K1LJ74-F1
#
_entry.id   AF-A0A1K1LJ74-F1
#
_cell.length_a   1.000
_cell.length_b   1.000
_cell.length_c   1.000
_cell.angle_alpha   90.00
_cell.angle_beta   90.00
_cell.angle_gamma   90.00
#
_symmetry.space_group_name_H-M   'P 1'
#
loop_
_entity.id
_entity.type
_entity.pdbx_description
1 polymer ?
#
loop_
_entity_poly.entity_id
_entity_poly.type
_entity_poly.pdbx_seq_one_letter_code
_entity_poly.pdbx_strand_id
1 'polypeptide(L)'
;MPKTVMVFAAHPDDEILGVGGTIRKLIIEGASVISVILAHGRKEEQKRISTCIEEANRQIGVSQVIFLGLPNLEMETIPLYTINQEIEKLLRTYTPEMVFTHHYGDLNKDHQITFQAVFTSCRPLPGYSPAELLCFETPSSTEWMAPFPEQSFKPNFFVNISETLSEKLRALRHYQIEMRLYPHPRSYEGVKHLAAVRGITIGVPHAEAFEVIRRIWK
;
A
#
# COMPACT_ATOMS: atom_id res chain seq x y z
N MET A 1 9.25 -16.05 6.91
CA MET A 1 8.34 -15.35 6.00
C MET A 1 6.97 -15.29 6.66
N PRO A 2 6.28 -14.13 6.61
CA PRO A 2 4.94 -14.00 7.19
C PRO A 2 3.94 -14.88 6.44
N LYS A 3 3.06 -15.59 7.14
CA LYS A 3 2.01 -16.40 6.48
C LYS A 3 0.84 -15.57 5.99
N THR A 4 0.46 -14.54 6.74
CA THR A 4 -0.64 -13.62 6.41
C THR A 4 -0.13 -12.19 6.39
N VAL A 5 -0.42 -11.48 5.31
CA VAL A 5 -0.02 -10.09 5.08
C VAL A 5 -1.25 -9.27 4.72
N MET A 6 -1.38 -8.08 5.30
CA MET A 6 -2.43 -7.13 4.95
C MET A 6 -1.81 -5.84 4.39
N VAL A 7 -2.38 -5.33 3.30
CA VAL A 7 -2.00 -4.06 2.69
C VAL A 7 -3.19 -3.12 2.81
N PHE A 8 -3.04 -2.06 3.60
CA PHE A 8 -4.06 -1.01 3.73
C PHE A 8 -3.69 0.14 2.80
N ALA A 9 -4.59 0.43 1.87
CA ALA A 9 -4.47 1.49 0.88
C ALA A 9 -5.67 2.43 1.00
N ALA A 10 -5.40 3.73 0.91
CA ALA A 10 -6.41 4.77 0.98
C ALA A 10 -7.36 4.66 -0.21
N HIS A 11 -6.80 4.65 -1.42
CA HIS A 11 -7.57 4.64 -2.66
C HIS A 11 -7.32 3.36 -3.47
N PRO A 12 -8.25 3.01 -4.37
CA PRO A 12 -7.98 2.03 -5.42
C PRO A 12 -6.71 2.39 -6.18
N ASP A 13 -5.83 1.42 -6.44
CA ASP A 13 -4.53 1.52 -7.13
C ASP A 13 -3.31 1.69 -6.21
N ASP A 14 -3.46 2.31 -5.05
CA ASP A 14 -2.37 2.59 -4.12
C ASP A 14 -1.68 1.29 -3.64
N GLU A 15 -2.46 0.21 -3.46
CA GLU A 15 -1.96 -1.09 -3.01
C GLU A 15 -1.00 -1.73 -4.01
N ILE A 16 -1.22 -1.49 -5.31
CA ILE A 16 -0.37 -2.00 -6.38
C ILE A 16 0.74 -0.99 -6.70
N LEU A 17 0.45 0.31 -6.70
CA LEU A 17 1.43 1.37 -6.96
C LEU A 17 2.55 1.35 -5.92
N GLY A 18 2.22 1.25 -4.64
CA GLY A 18 3.21 1.24 -3.56
C GLY A 18 3.92 -0.10 -3.38
N VAL A 19 3.17 -1.22 -3.44
CA VAL A 19 3.63 -2.51 -2.90
C VAL A 19 3.52 -3.67 -3.89
N GLY A 20 3.06 -3.44 -5.13
CA GLY A 20 2.68 -4.52 -6.05
C GLY A 20 3.78 -5.55 -6.33
N GLY A 21 5.03 -5.12 -6.52
CA GLY A 21 6.14 -6.04 -6.78
C GLY A 21 6.43 -6.94 -5.58
N THR A 22 6.36 -6.35 -4.38
CA THR A 22 6.55 -7.04 -3.09
C THR A 22 5.39 -7.97 -2.78
N ILE A 23 4.14 -7.56 -3.03
CA ILE A 23 2.95 -8.41 -2.91
C ILE A 23 3.15 -9.69 -3.71
N ARG A 24 3.52 -9.56 -4.99
CA ARG A 24 3.73 -10.72 -5.86
C ARG A 24 4.81 -11.65 -5.32
N LYS A 25 5.91 -11.08 -4.83
CA LYS A 25 7.02 -11.83 -4.26
C LYS A 25 6.60 -12.62 -3.02
N LEU A 26 5.88 -11.98 -2.10
CA LEU A 26 5.34 -12.62 -0.90
C LEU A 26 4.40 -13.79 -1.24
N ILE A 27 3.55 -13.62 -2.27
CA ILE A 27 2.66 -14.69 -2.76
C ILE A 27 3.45 -15.88 -3.30
N ILE A 28 4.50 -15.64 -4.10
CA ILE A 28 5.39 -16.69 -4.62
C ILE A 28 6.06 -17.46 -3.47
N GLU A 29 6.39 -16.75 -2.38
CA GLU A 29 6.99 -17.32 -1.17
C GLU A 29 5.96 -17.98 -0.22
N GLY A 30 4.68 -18.03 -0.61
CA GLY A 30 3.62 -18.77 0.08
C GLY A 30 2.80 -17.95 1.08
N ALA A 31 2.92 -16.62 1.09
CA ALA A 31 2.08 -15.76 1.92
C ALA A 31 0.67 -15.59 1.32
N SER A 32 -0.36 -15.56 2.18
CA SER A 32 -1.69 -15.07 1.82
C SER A 32 -1.73 -13.56 2.02
N VAL A 33 -1.93 -12.81 0.93
CA VAL A 33 -1.98 -11.34 0.95
C VAL A 33 -3.41 -10.87 0.78
N ILE A 34 -3.84 -9.95 1.66
CA ILE A 34 -5.17 -9.33 1.66
C ILE A 34 -5.00 -7.82 1.41
N SER A 35 -5.66 -7.30 0.39
CA SER A 35 -5.73 -5.86 0.14
C SER A 35 -6.97 -5.28 0.82
N VAL A 36 -6.80 -4.20 1.57
CA VAL A 36 -7.88 -3.44 2.20
C VAL A 36 -7.87 -2.02 1.64
N ILE A 37 -8.90 -1.69 0.87
CA ILE A 37 -9.07 -0.37 0.27
C ILE A 37 -10.08 0.42 1.12
N LEU A 38 -9.63 1.56 1.66
CA LEU A 38 -10.42 2.33 2.62
C LEU A 38 -11.52 3.14 1.94
N ALA A 39 -11.16 4.00 0.98
CA ALA A 39 -12.10 4.86 0.30
C ALA A 39 -12.63 4.26 -1.00
N HIS A 40 -13.78 4.76 -1.42
CA HIS A 40 -14.24 4.57 -2.80
C HIS A 40 -13.27 5.25 -3.78
N GLY A 41 -13.27 4.82 -5.04
CA GLY A 41 -12.72 5.65 -6.12
C GLY A 41 -13.60 6.88 -6.39
N ARG A 42 -13.21 7.69 -7.37
CA ARG A 42 -13.97 8.88 -7.80
C ARG A 42 -15.44 8.53 -8.07
N LYS A 43 -16.37 9.36 -7.55
CA LYS A 43 -17.83 9.10 -7.55
C LYS A 43 -18.38 8.75 -8.94
N GLU A 44 -17.87 9.41 -9.98
CA GLU A 44 -18.30 9.24 -11.38
C GLU A 44 -17.89 7.88 -11.98
N GLU A 45 -16.98 7.14 -11.33
CA GLU A 45 -16.33 5.94 -11.85
C GLU A 45 -16.50 4.72 -10.93
N GLN A 46 -17.30 4.82 -9.87
CA GLN A 46 -17.41 3.80 -8.81
C GLN A 46 -17.73 2.37 -9.31
N LYS A 47 -18.58 2.22 -10.34
CA LYS A 47 -18.87 0.88 -10.89
C LYS A 47 -17.72 0.30 -11.71
N ARG A 48 -16.93 1.15 -12.35
CA ARG A 48 -15.77 0.72 -13.14
C ARG A 48 -14.59 0.40 -12.22
N ILE A 49 -14.40 1.23 -11.18
CA ILE A 49 -13.27 1.08 -10.28
C ILE A 49 -13.33 -0.22 -9.49
N SER A 50 -14.52 -0.70 -9.07
CA SER A 50 -14.64 -1.98 -8.37
C SER A 50 -14.13 -3.16 -9.22
N THR A 51 -14.50 -3.20 -10.50
CA THR A 51 -13.98 -4.21 -11.44
C THR A 51 -12.48 -4.06 -11.63
N CYS A 52 -11.97 -2.85 -11.82
CA CYS A 52 -10.53 -2.60 -11.94
C CYS A 52 -9.76 -3.16 -10.74
N ILE A 53 -10.27 -2.95 -9.52
CA ILE A 53 -9.62 -3.42 -8.30
C ILE A 53 -9.58 -4.94 -8.25
N GLU A 54 -10.72 -5.59 -8.46
CA GLU A 54 -10.81 -7.05 -8.46
C GLU A 54 -9.87 -7.66 -9.50
N GLU A 55 -9.84 -7.10 -10.71
CA GLU A 55 -8.98 -7.60 -11.78
C GLU A 55 -7.49 -7.38 -11.50
N ALA A 56 -7.09 -6.20 -11.01
CA ALA A 56 -5.71 -5.90 -10.65
C ALA A 56 -5.19 -6.84 -9.55
N ASN A 57 -5.98 -7.02 -8.49
CA ASN A 57 -5.64 -7.86 -7.36
C ASN A 57 -5.63 -9.35 -7.75
N ARG A 58 -6.58 -9.79 -8.59
CA ARG A 58 -6.56 -11.15 -9.18
C ARG A 58 -5.33 -11.37 -10.05
N GLN A 59 -4.96 -10.38 -10.88
CA GLN A 59 -3.80 -10.44 -11.77
C GLN A 59 -2.48 -10.61 -11.01
N ILE A 60 -2.36 -10.02 -9.83
CA ILE A 60 -1.15 -10.13 -9.00
C ILE A 60 -1.16 -11.37 -8.09
N GLY A 61 -2.35 -11.88 -7.75
CA GLY A 61 -2.57 -13.09 -6.97
C GLY A 61 -2.98 -12.83 -5.51
N VAL A 62 -3.49 -11.65 -5.20
CA VAL A 62 -4.05 -11.31 -3.88
C VAL A 62 -5.23 -12.25 -3.59
N SER A 63 -5.29 -12.79 -2.36
CA SER A 63 -6.27 -13.81 -2.00
C SER A 63 -7.64 -13.23 -1.71
N GLN A 64 -7.69 -12.00 -1.19
CA GLN A 64 -8.93 -11.31 -0.88
C GLN A 64 -8.74 -9.79 -0.97
N VAL A 65 -9.77 -9.10 -1.47
CA VAL A 65 -9.90 -7.64 -1.43
C VAL A 65 -11.07 -7.27 -0.52
N ILE A 66 -10.86 -6.28 0.35
CA ILE A 66 -11.85 -5.77 1.29
C ILE A 66 -12.02 -4.27 1.06
N PHE A 67 -13.27 -3.83 0.96
CA PHE A 67 -13.63 -2.41 0.78
C PHE A 67 -14.30 -1.88 2.04
N LEU A 68 -13.79 -0.79 2.60
CA LEU A 68 -14.46 -0.12 3.74
C LEU A 68 -15.48 0.94 3.30
N GLY A 69 -15.39 1.42 2.06
CA GLY A 69 -16.38 2.32 1.47
C GLY A 69 -16.43 3.71 2.10
N LEU A 70 -15.28 4.22 2.55
CA LEU A 70 -15.15 5.58 3.06
C LEU A 70 -15.24 6.62 1.91
N PRO A 71 -15.65 7.86 2.20
CA PRO A 71 -15.71 8.90 1.17
C PRO A 71 -14.31 9.30 0.70
N ASN A 72 -14.14 9.37 -0.62
CA ASN A 72 -12.88 9.65 -1.30
C ASN A 72 -12.47 11.13 -1.16
N LEU A 73 -11.24 11.40 -0.76
CA LEU A 73 -10.68 12.74 -0.50
C LEU A 73 -11.42 13.52 0.59
N GLU A 74 -12.12 12.81 1.46
CA GLU A 74 -12.96 13.38 2.52
C GLU A 74 -12.82 12.56 3.82
N MET A 75 -11.79 11.70 3.99
CA MET A 75 -11.68 10.86 5.18
C MET A 75 -11.48 11.67 6.47
N GLU A 76 -11.00 12.92 6.38
CA GLU A 76 -10.85 13.83 7.53
C GLU A 76 -12.19 14.23 8.15
N THR A 77 -13.29 14.07 7.40
CA THR A 77 -14.65 14.30 7.89
C THR A 77 -15.15 13.17 8.79
N ILE A 78 -14.49 12.01 8.75
CA ILE A 78 -14.85 10.82 9.51
C ILE A 78 -14.07 10.80 10.83
N PRO A 79 -14.75 10.64 11.98
CA PRO A 79 -14.03 10.46 13.24
C PRO A 79 -13.07 9.27 13.17
N LEU A 80 -11.79 9.50 13.48
CA LEU A 80 -10.74 8.49 13.33
C LEU A 80 -11.08 7.16 14.04
N TYR A 81 -11.72 7.22 15.21
CA TYR A 81 -12.09 6.01 15.96
C TYR A 81 -13.05 5.09 15.18
N THR A 82 -13.89 5.64 14.29
CA THR A 82 -14.78 4.85 13.42
C THR A 82 -13.97 4.03 12.43
N ILE A 83 -12.97 4.63 11.79
CA ILE A 83 -12.04 3.94 10.88
C ILE A 83 -11.25 2.87 11.66
N ASN A 84 -10.76 3.23 12.85
CA ASN A 84 -10.00 2.31 13.70
C ASN A 84 -10.79 1.06 14.05
N GLN A 85 -12.08 1.19 14.37
CA GLN A 85 -12.95 0.06 14.72
C GLN A 85 -13.09 -0.94 13.57
N GLU A 86 -13.22 -0.46 12.33
CA GLU A 86 -13.27 -1.33 11.15
C GLU A 86 -11.93 -2.05 10.93
N ILE A 87 -10.81 -1.31 11.01
CA ILE A 87 -9.47 -1.90 10.88
C ILE A 87 -9.22 -2.95 11.99
N GLU A 88 -9.55 -2.64 13.24
CA GLU A 88 -9.36 -3.56 14.36
C GLU A 88 -10.19 -4.85 14.20
N LYS A 89 -11.40 -4.77 13.63
CA LYS A 89 -12.18 -5.98 13.30
C LYS A 89 -11.41 -6.84 12.30
N LEU A 90 -10.89 -6.26 11.23
CA LEU A 90 -10.12 -6.98 10.22
C LEU A 90 -8.84 -7.58 10.81
N LEU A 91 -8.09 -6.83 11.61
CA LEU A 91 -6.88 -7.32 12.28
C LEU A 91 -7.18 -8.52 13.20
N ARG A 92 -8.32 -8.51 13.91
CA ARG A 92 -8.76 -9.64 14.74
C ARG A 92 -9.17 -10.85 13.90
N THR A 93 -9.82 -10.63 12.76
CA THR A 93 -10.26 -11.69 11.86
C THR A 93 -9.09 -12.39 11.16
N TYR A 94 -8.12 -11.63 10.67
CA TYR A 94 -7.06 -12.15 9.80
C TYR A 94 -5.71 -12.35 10.50
N THR A 95 -5.53 -11.80 11.69
CA THR A 95 -4.32 -11.94 12.53
C THR A 95 -3.01 -11.81 11.73
N PRO A 96 -2.83 -10.73 10.95
CA PRO A 96 -1.68 -10.61 10.05
C PRO A 96 -0.36 -10.59 10.81
N GLU A 97 0.67 -11.16 10.21
CA GLU A 97 2.03 -11.09 10.74
C GLU A 97 2.77 -9.83 10.27
N MET A 98 2.34 -9.27 9.13
CA MET A 98 2.91 -8.09 8.50
C MET A 98 1.81 -7.22 7.92
N VAL A 99 1.93 -5.92 8.12
CA VAL A 99 1.01 -4.89 7.63
C VAL A 99 1.77 -3.85 6.84
N PHE A 100 1.28 -3.53 5.65
CA PHE A 100 1.72 -2.38 4.86
C PHE A 100 0.65 -1.29 4.92
N THR A 101 1.08 -0.03 5.01
CA THR A 101 0.21 1.15 4.90
C THR A 101 0.98 2.32 4.28
N HIS A 102 0.31 3.42 4.02
CA HIS A 102 0.96 4.62 3.47
C HIS A 102 2.00 5.20 4.43
N HIS A 103 2.98 5.90 3.86
CA HIS A 103 3.87 6.76 4.63
C HIS A 103 3.11 7.92 5.31
N TYR A 104 3.51 8.25 6.53
CA TYR A 104 2.81 9.17 7.42
C TYR A 104 2.94 10.64 7.04
N GLY A 105 4.01 11.02 6.33
CA GLY A 105 4.27 12.38 5.84
C GLY A 105 3.82 12.62 4.40
N ASP A 106 3.00 11.71 3.85
CA ASP A 106 2.53 11.78 2.47
C ASP A 106 1.69 13.05 2.20
N LEU A 107 1.74 13.58 0.97
CA LEU A 107 1.02 14.80 0.58
C LEU A 107 -0.51 14.63 0.68
N ASN A 108 -1.02 13.43 0.40
CA ASN A 108 -2.45 13.16 0.37
C ASN A 108 -2.99 12.97 1.80
N LYS A 109 -4.06 13.69 2.14
CA LYS A 109 -4.64 13.67 3.49
C LYS A 109 -5.24 12.31 3.87
N ASP A 110 -5.87 11.64 2.93
CA ASP A 110 -6.44 10.30 3.11
C ASP A 110 -5.33 9.25 3.36
N HIS A 111 -4.15 9.42 2.75
CA HIS A 111 -2.98 8.57 3.04
C HIS A 111 -2.52 8.75 4.49
N GLN A 112 -2.43 10.00 4.97
CA GLN A 112 -2.07 10.30 6.36
C GLN A 112 -3.09 9.71 7.35
N ILE A 113 -4.38 9.82 7.05
CA ILE A 113 -5.46 9.28 7.90
C ILE A 113 -5.43 7.76 7.91
N THR A 114 -5.22 7.13 6.74
CA THR A 114 -5.05 5.68 6.61
C THR A 114 -3.87 5.20 7.45
N PHE A 115 -2.72 5.88 7.38
CA PHE A 115 -1.57 5.58 8.25
C PHE A 115 -1.95 5.69 9.73
N GLN A 116 -2.55 6.82 10.14
CA GLN A 116 -2.90 7.06 11.54
C GLN A 116 -3.86 5.99 12.07
N ALA A 117 -4.87 5.62 11.29
CA ALA A 117 -5.84 4.61 11.67
C ALA A 117 -5.18 3.23 11.80
N VAL A 118 -4.40 2.81 10.80
CA VAL A 118 -3.67 1.53 10.83
C VAL A 118 -2.69 1.48 12.00
N PHE A 119 -1.87 2.51 12.18
CA PHE A 119 -0.88 2.57 13.27
C PHE A 119 -1.56 2.47 14.64
N THR A 120 -2.67 3.19 14.81
CA THR A 120 -3.47 3.17 16.04
C THR A 120 -4.10 1.80 16.28
N SER A 121 -4.66 1.16 15.27
CA SER A 121 -5.27 -0.18 15.37
C SER A 121 -4.24 -1.29 15.55
N CYS A 122 -3.01 -1.11 15.06
CA CYS A 122 -1.90 -2.08 15.19
C CYS A 122 -1.11 -1.96 16.51
N ARG A 123 -1.59 -1.23 17.53
CA ARG A 123 -0.91 -1.16 18.84
C ARG A 123 -0.63 -2.56 19.39
N PRO A 124 0.56 -2.82 19.95
CA PRO A 124 0.92 -4.14 20.47
C PRO A 124 0.36 -4.30 21.89
N LEU A 125 -0.93 -4.61 21.99
CA LEU A 125 -1.62 -4.79 23.27
C LEU A 125 -1.40 -6.21 23.81
N PRO A 126 -1.30 -6.40 25.15
CA PRO A 126 -1.26 -7.73 25.75
C PRO A 126 -2.44 -8.60 25.30
N GLY A 127 -2.16 -9.87 24.99
CA GLY A 127 -3.18 -10.83 24.52
C GLY A 127 -3.42 -10.85 23.00
N TYR A 128 -2.77 -9.97 22.24
CA TYR A 128 -2.82 -9.98 20.78
C TYR A 128 -1.46 -10.36 20.17
N SER A 129 -1.49 -11.02 19.01
CA SER A 129 -0.26 -11.26 18.24
C SER A 129 0.14 -9.98 17.51
N PRO A 130 1.33 -9.42 17.79
CA PRO A 130 1.73 -8.17 17.17
C PRO A 130 2.20 -8.39 15.72
N ALA A 131 1.84 -7.46 14.84
CA ALA A 131 2.26 -7.44 13.44
C ALA A 131 3.47 -6.52 13.22
N GLU A 132 4.35 -6.89 12.31
CA GLU A 132 5.30 -5.95 11.71
C GLU A 132 4.54 -4.88 10.92
N LEU A 133 5.00 -3.63 10.97
CA LEU A 133 4.35 -2.51 10.30
C LEU A 133 5.36 -1.77 9.43
N LEU A 134 5.04 -1.68 8.15
CA LEU A 134 5.86 -1.03 7.14
C LEU A 134 5.04 0.03 6.40
N CYS A 135 5.68 1.15 6.10
CA CYS A 135 5.13 2.22 5.29
C CYS A 135 5.69 2.17 3.87
N PHE A 136 4.84 2.32 2.86
CA PHE A 136 5.25 2.45 1.46
C PHE A 136 5.19 3.89 0.97
N GLU A 137 5.98 4.19 -0.06
CA GLU A 137 5.83 5.41 -0.87
C GLU A 137 4.80 5.20 -1.99
N THR A 138 4.00 6.24 -2.25
CA THR A 138 3.00 6.25 -3.32
C THR A 138 3.43 7.23 -4.41
N PRO A 139 3.66 6.76 -5.66
CA PRO A 139 3.86 7.63 -6.80
C PRO A 139 2.69 8.61 -7.00
N SER A 140 3.02 9.86 -7.35
CA SER A 140 2.10 11.00 -7.42
C SER A 140 1.65 11.53 -6.05
N SER A 141 2.44 11.31 -5.01
CA SER A 141 2.16 11.86 -3.69
C SER A 141 3.41 11.99 -2.81
N THR A 142 4.09 10.88 -2.51
CA THR A 142 5.20 10.87 -1.56
C THR A 142 6.41 11.67 -2.04
N GLU A 143 6.63 11.81 -3.34
CA GLU A 143 7.73 12.58 -3.92
C GLU A 143 7.51 14.11 -3.91
N TRP A 144 6.27 14.56 -3.69
CA TRP A 144 5.89 15.97 -3.67
C TRP A 144 5.69 16.55 -2.28
N MET A 145 6.00 15.74 -1.26
CA MET A 145 5.90 16.17 0.13
C MET A 145 6.81 17.37 0.41
N ALA A 146 6.44 18.19 1.40
CA ALA A 146 7.25 19.33 1.80
C ALA A 146 8.60 18.85 2.36
N PRO A 147 9.74 19.48 2.04
CA PRO A 147 11.09 18.98 2.36
C PRO A 147 11.47 19.16 3.84
N PHE A 148 10.54 18.90 4.74
CA PHE A 148 10.76 18.96 6.18
C PHE A 148 11.24 17.61 6.70
N PRO A 149 12.30 17.56 7.52
CA PRO A 149 12.89 16.31 7.99
C PRO A 149 11.91 15.38 8.71
N GLU A 150 10.94 15.92 9.42
CA GLU A 150 9.93 15.17 10.17
C GLU A 150 8.86 14.51 9.30
N GLN A 151 8.67 15.01 8.08
CA GLN A 151 7.73 14.43 7.12
C GLN A 151 8.45 13.57 6.07
N SER A 152 9.79 13.57 6.02
CA SER A 152 10.55 13.00 4.90
C SER A 152 10.48 11.49 4.86
N PHE A 153 10.17 10.94 3.67
CA PHE A 153 10.27 9.50 3.42
C PHE A 153 11.73 9.05 3.46
N LYS A 154 12.07 8.22 4.45
CA LYS A 154 13.44 7.76 4.76
C LYS A 154 13.51 6.23 4.71
N PRO A 155 13.45 5.63 3.51
CA PRO A 155 13.36 4.19 3.39
C PRO A 155 14.57 3.49 4.02
N ASN A 156 14.29 2.49 4.84
CA ASN A 156 15.30 1.69 5.55
C ASN A 156 15.13 0.18 5.29
N PHE A 157 14.17 -0.18 4.44
CA PHE A 157 13.93 -1.54 4.00
C PHE A 157 13.61 -1.56 2.50
N PHE A 158 14.23 -2.46 1.77
CA PHE A 158 14.12 -2.53 0.33
C PHE A 158 13.86 -3.98 -0.10
N VAL A 159 12.94 -4.16 -1.03
CA VAL A 159 12.62 -5.47 -1.59
C VAL A 159 13.03 -5.47 -3.05
N ASN A 160 13.96 -6.35 -3.42
CA ASN A 160 14.27 -6.60 -4.83
C ASN A 160 13.03 -7.20 -5.52
N ILE A 161 12.48 -6.44 -6.48
CA ILE A 161 11.31 -6.79 -7.28
C ILE A 161 11.67 -6.97 -8.76
N SER A 162 12.95 -7.19 -9.08
CA SER A 162 13.40 -7.33 -10.48
C SER A 162 12.63 -8.42 -11.24
N GLU A 163 12.33 -9.53 -10.56
CA GLU A 163 11.57 -10.66 -11.12
C GLU A 163 10.04 -10.50 -11.03
N THR A 164 9.54 -9.45 -10.36
CA THR A 164 8.11 -9.24 -10.12
C THR A 164 7.59 -7.88 -10.61
N LEU A 165 8.45 -7.05 -11.18
CA LEU A 165 8.09 -5.75 -11.73
C LEU A 165 7.10 -5.89 -12.90
N SER A 166 7.27 -6.89 -13.75
CA SER A 166 6.36 -7.14 -14.87
C SER A 166 4.92 -7.42 -14.41
N GLU A 167 4.75 -8.11 -13.30
CA GLU A 167 3.48 -8.46 -12.67
C GLU A 167 2.82 -7.22 -12.09
N LYS A 168 3.59 -6.39 -11.38
CA LYS A 168 3.13 -5.07 -10.90
C LYS A 168 2.59 -4.23 -12.05
N LEU A 169 3.35 -4.10 -13.14
CA LEU A 169 2.94 -3.32 -14.31
C LEU A 169 1.73 -3.91 -15.03
N ARG A 170 1.61 -5.25 -15.09
CA ARG A 170 0.42 -5.92 -15.65
C ARG A 170 -0.82 -5.65 -14.79
N ALA A 171 -0.71 -5.71 -13.47
CA ALA A 171 -1.81 -5.39 -12.56
C ALA A 171 -2.25 -3.92 -12.70
N LEU A 172 -1.30 -2.97 -12.79
CA LEU A 172 -1.60 -1.54 -12.99
C LEU A 172 -2.34 -1.24 -14.29
N ARG A 173 -2.30 -2.12 -15.31
CA ARG A 173 -3.08 -1.93 -16.55
C ARG A 173 -4.57 -1.99 -16.31
N HIS A 174 -5.04 -2.67 -15.26
CA HIS A 174 -6.46 -2.64 -14.91
C HIS A 174 -6.88 -1.28 -14.33
N TYR A 175 -5.93 -0.49 -13.82
CA TYR A 175 -6.13 0.89 -13.36
C TYR A 175 -5.78 1.93 -14.44
N GLN A 176 -5.95 1.61 -15.73
CA GLN A 176 -5.53 2.51 -16.82
C GLN A 176 -6.13 3.93 -16.75
N ILE A 177 -7.31 4.08 -16.16
CA ILE A 177 -7.97 5.38 -15.96
C ILE A 177 -7.27 6.27 -14.92
N GLU A 178 -6.53 5.64 -14.01
CA GLU A 178 -5.75 6.30 -12.98
C GLU A 178 -4.31 6.58 -13.43
N MET A 179 -3.80 5.77 -14.37
CA MET A 179 -2.49 5.98 -14.97
C MET A 179 -2.43 7.30 -15.78
N ARG A 180 -1.21 7.82 -15.95
CA ARG A 180 -0.94 9.08 -16.68
C ARG A 180 0.16 8.88 -17.70
N LEU A 181 0.26 9.79 -18.66
CA LEU A 181 1.38 9.81 -19.60
C LEU A 181 2.66 10.29 -18.91
N TYR A 182 3.79 9.73 -19.32
CA TYR A 182 5.11 10.26 -18.94
C TYR A 182 5.21 11.75 -19.35
N PRO A 183 5.78 12.65 -18.52
CA PRO A 183 6.67 12.42 -17.36
C PRO A 183 5.99 12.30 -15.99
N HIS A 184 4.68 12.02 -15.94
CA HIS A 184 3.99 11.89 -14.66
C HIS A 184 4.52 10.68 -13.85
N PRO A 185 4.70 10.77 -12.52
CA PRO A 185 5.31 9.69 -11.73
C PRO A 185 4.53 8.38 -11.75
N ARG A 186 3.19 8.44 -11.77
CA ARG A 186 2.32 7.27 -11.96
C ARG A 186 2.18 6.80 -13.42
N SER A 187 3.01 7.26 -14.35
CA SER A 187 3.14 6.62 -15.67
C SER A 187 3.84 5.25 -15.53
N TYR A 188 3.70 4.37 -16.52
CA TYR A 188 4.40 3.09 -16.49
C TYR A 188 5.92 3.27 -16.47
N GLU A 189 6.42 4.27 -17.19
CA GLU A 189 7.82 4.70 -17.18
C GLU A 189 8.21 5.26 -15.81
N GLY A 190 7.39 6.14 -15.21
CA GLY A 190 7.63 6.71 -13.89
C GLY A 190 7.74 5.64 -12.80
N VAL A 191 6.81 4.67 -12.79
CA VAL A 191 6.84 3.53 -11.86
C VAL A 191 8.11 2.68 -12.04
N LYS A 192 8.52 2.41 -13.29
CA LYS A 192 9.78 1.69 -13.58
C LYS A 192 11.01 2.48 -13.13
N HIS A 193 11.04 3.78 -13.39
CA HIS A 193 12.16 4.65 -13.03
C HIS A 193 12.32 4.76 -11.52
N LEU A 194 11.23 4.93 -10.77
CA LEU A 194 11.28 4.90 -9.31
C LEU A 194 11.84 3.57 -8.81
N ALA A 195 11.33 2.46 -9.34
CA ALA A 195 11.83 1.13 -8.98
C ALA A 195 13.33 0.96 -9.30
N ALA A 196 13.81 1.52 -10.41
CA ALA A 196 15.22 1.51 -10.78
C ALA A 196 16.09 2.35 -9.82
N VAL A 197 15.64 3.55 -9.45
CA VAL A 197 16.33 4.38 -8.45
C VAL A 197 16.46 3.64 -7.12
N ARG A 198 15.38 3.01 -6.64
CA ARG A 198 15.42 2.19 -5.42
C ARG A 198 16.27 0.94 -5.57
N GLY A 199 16.28 0.33 -6.76
CA GLY A 199 17.13 -0.81 -7.08
C GLY A 199 18.61 -0.47 -6.95
N ILE A 200 19.04 0.65 -7.54
CA ILE A 200 20.44 1.12 -7.49
C ILE A 200 20.88 1.37 -6.05
N THR A 201 20.00 1.84 -5.16
CA THR A 201 20.30 2.01 -3.73
C THR A 201 20.79 0.74 -3.05
N ILE A 202 20.37 -0.45 -3.52
CA ILE A 202 20.76 -1.75 -2.96
C ILE A 202 21.48 -2.66 -3.96
N GLY A 203 21.94 -2.13 -5.09
CA GLY A 203 22.72 -2.87 -6.08
C GLY A 203 21.94 -3.90 -6.92
N VAL A 204 20.66 -3.68 -7.18
CA VAL A 204 19.82 -4.55 -8.04
C VAL A 204 19.09 -3.73 -9.12
N PRO A 205 18.58 -4.34 -10.21
CA PRO A 205 17.88 -3.60 -11.26
C PRO A 205 16.65 -2.82 -10.79
N HIS A 206 15.80 -3.44 -9.97
CA HIS A 206 14.56 -2.81 -9.49
C HIS A 206 14.23 -3.20 -8.04
N ALA A 207 13.80 -2.22 -7.23
CA ALA A 207 13.33 -2.46 -5.87
C ALA A 207 12.11 -1.60 -5.52
N GLU A 208 11.33 -2.06 -4.54
CA GLU A 208 10.40 -1.21 -3.79
C GLU A 208 11.04 -0.86 -2.45
N ALA A 209 10.78 0.36 -1.98
CA ALA A 209 11.36 0.90 -0.77
C ALA A 209 10.27 1.15 0.28
N PHE A 210 10.63 0.91 1.54
CA PHE A 210 9.73 0.97 2.68
C PHE A 210 10.42 1.59 3.89
N GLU A 211 9.59 2.15 4.77
CA GLU A 211 9.97 2.49 6.14
C GLU A 211 9.42 1.47 7.12
N VAL A 212 10.31 0.81 7.86
CA VAL A 212 9.94 -0.04 8.97
C VAL A 212 9.56 0.83 10.16
N ILE A 213 8.27 0.86 10.49
CA ILE A 213 7.74 1.52 11.69
C ILE A 213 7.93 0.61 12.91
N ARG A 214 7.71 -0.69 12.73
CA ARG A 214 7.92 -1.69 13.78
C ARG A 214 8.30 -3.03 13.17
N ARG A 215 9.38 -3.62 13.70
CA ARG A 215 9.84 -4.97 13.40
C ARG A 215 9.80 -5.83 14.65
N ILE A 216 9.56 -7.13 14.49
CA ILE A 216 9.41 -8.05 15.61
C ILE A 216 10.27 -9.26 15.36
N TRP A 217 11.22 -9.51 16.27
CA TRP A 217 11.98 -10.75 16.27
C TRP A 217 11.09 -11.88 16.79
N LYS A 218 10.91 -12.94 16.00
CA LYS A 218 10.14 -14.14 16.37
C LYS A 218 11.07 -15.28 16.73
#